data_AF-A0A6J6NJA3-F1
#
_entry.id   AF-A0A6J6NJA3-F1
#
_cell.length_a   1.000
_cell.length_b   1.000
_cell.length_c   1.000
_cell.angle_alpha   90.00
_cell.angle_beta   90.00
_cell.angle_gamma   90.00
#
_symmetry.space_group_name_H-M   'P 1'
#
loop_
_entity.id
_entity.type
_entity.pdbx_description
1 polymer ?
#
loop_
_entity_poly.entity_id
_entity_poly.type
_entity_poly.pdbx_seq_one_letter_code
_entity_poly.pdbx_strand_id
1 'polypeptide(L)'
;MPARFRDELADGLVITKGQEHCLYVFPASEFALITERLRQAPVTQKNSRDYLRVMFAGAHDEVPDNQGRVTIPTGLRTYATLEKNCVVIGANTRLEIWDSTAWNKYLADREKTFADVSEEVLPGLF
;
A
#
# COMPACT_ATOMS: atom_id res chain seq x y z
N MET A 1 -9.33 -4.01 11.13
CA MET A 1 -8.15 -3.11 11.12
C MET A 1 -7.59 -2.93 12.53
N PRO A 2 -6.25 -2.82 12.70
CA PRO A 2 -5.62 -2.47 13.99
C PRO A 2 -6.22 -1.18 14.56
N ALA A 3 -6.43 -1.13 15.88
CA ALA A 3 -7.18 -0.04 16.54
C ALA A 3 -6.64 1.36 16.20
N ARG A 4 -5.31 1.51 16.12
CA ARG A 4 -4.63 2.78 15.82
C ARG A 4 -4.95 3.38 14.44
N PHE A 5 -5.51 2.61 13.51
CA PHE A 5 -5.80 3.06 12.15
C PHE A 5 -7.31 3.20 11.88
N ARG A 6 -8.17 2.91 12.86
CA ARG A 6 -9.62 2.89 12.62
C ARG A 6 -10.16 4.28 12.36
N ASP A 7 -9.73 5.26 13.17
CA ASP A 7 -10.24 6.63 13.09
C ASP A 7 -9.84 7.29 11.76
N GLU A 8 -8.61 7.09 11.32
CA GLU A 8 -8.08 7.65 10.07
C GLU A 8 -8.74 7.07 8.81
N LEU A 9 -9.25 5.85 8.89
CA LEU A 9 -9.91 5.15 7.77
C LEU A 9 -11.44 5.20 7.86
N ALA A 10 -12.00 5.78 8.93
CA ALA A 10 -13.43 5.72 9.23
C ALA A 10 -14.28 6.39 8.14
N ASP A 11 -13.79 7.49 7.59
CA ASP A 11 -14.48 8.27 6.55
C ASP A 11 -14.33 7.67 5.14
N GLY A 12 -13.60 6.56 5.01
CA GLY A 12 -13.38 5.86 3.76
C GLY A 12 -11.90 5.67 3.43
N LEU A 13 -11.65 4.65 2.61
CA LEU A 13 -10.31 4.26 2.20
C LEU A 13 -10.29 3.78 0.76
N VAL A 14 -9.09 3.71 0.19
CA VAL A 14 -8.85 3.13 -1.13
C VAL A 14 -7.83 2.01 -1.01
N ILE A 15 -8.19 0.83 -1.50
CA ILE A 15 -7.31 -0.33 -1.59
C ILE A 15 -6.81 -0.46 -3.03
N THR A 16 -5.51 -0.65 -3.24
CA THR A 16 -4.97 -0.97 -4.57
C THR A 16 -3.76 -1.91 -4.49
N LYS A 17 -3.28 -2.37 -5.65
CA LYS A 17 -2.06 -3.16 -5.79
C LYS A 17 -0.85 -2.34 -5.36
N GLY A 18 -0.09 -2.86 -4.40
CA GLY A 18 1.22 -2.36 -4.01
C GLY A 18 2.35 -3.12 -4.69
N GLN A 19 3.57 -2.62 -4.54
CA GLN A 19 4.77 -3.32 -4.99
C GLN A 19 5.03 -4.57 -4.13
N GLU A 20 5.95 -5.45 -4.57
CA GLU A 20 6.27 -6.71 -3.88
C GLU A 20 5.06 -7.63 -3.60
N HIS A 21 4.00 -7.51 -4.39
CA HIS A 21 2.74 -8.26 -4.21
C HIS A 21 2.06 -7.99 -2.85
N CYS A 22 2.13 -6.77 -2.34
CA CYS A 22 1.28 -6.33 -1.24
C CYS A 22 0.06 -5.54 -1.74
N LEU A 23 -0.84 -5.16 -0.83
CA LEU A 23 -1.88 -4.18 -1.11
C LEU A 23 -1.57 -2.87 -0.38
N TYR A 24 -1.76 -1.75 -1.06
CA TYR A 24 -1.77 -0.45 -0.40
C TYR A 24 -3.19 -0.12 0.06
N VAL A 25 -3.28 0.46 1.25
CA VAL A 25 -4.52 1.02 1.81
C VAL A 25 -4.25 2.47 2.16
N PHE A 26 -4.94 3.38 1.48
CA PHE A 26 -4.86 4.80 1.73
C PHE A 26 -6.12 5.28 2.43
N PRO A 27 -6.03 6.16 3.44
CA PRO A 27 -7.15 7.04 3.77
C PRO A 27 -7.63 7.76 2.49
N ALA A 28 -8.95 7.97 2.34
CA ALA A 28 -9.49 8.61 1.14
C ALA A 28 -8.87 10.00 0.87
N SER A 29 -8.59 10.76 1.93
CA SER A 29 -7.89 12.06 1.87
C SER A 29 -6.48 11.94 1.28
N GLU A 30 -5.68 11.00 1.78
CA GLU A 30 -4.33 10.74 1.28
C GLU A 30 -4.34 10.21 -0.16
N PHE A 31 -5.32 9.39 -0.51
CA PHE A 31 -5.48 8.91 -1.89
C PHE A 31 -5.78 10.07 -2.87
N ALA A 32 -6.57 11.07 -2.45
CA ALA A 32 -6.80 12.26 -3.24
C ALA A 32 -5.50 13.06 -3.46
N LEU A 33 -4.69 13.22 -2.42
CA LEU A 33 -3.41 13.93 -2.50
C LEU A 33 -2.41 13.23 -3.43
N ILE A 34 -2.25 11.91 -3.31
CA ILE A 34 -1.32 11.18 -4.17
C ILE A 34 -1.80 11.14 -5.62
N THR A 35 -3.12 11.04 -5.85
CA THR A 35 -3.69 11.08 -7.20
C THR A 35 -3.41 12.41 -7.89
N GLU A 36 -3.46 13.53 -7.16
CA GLU A 36 -3.13 14.84 -7.73
C GLU A 36 -1.65 14.94 -8.11
N ARG A 37 -0.75 14.37 -7.31
CA ARG A 37 0.68 14.30 -7.65
C ARG A 37 0.91 13.42 -8.87
N LEU A 38 0.24 12.27 -8.94
CA LEU A 38 0.36 11.32 -10.05
C LEU A 38 -0.21 11.87 -11.37
N ARG A 39 -1.16 12.82 -11.31
CA ARG A 39 -1.66 13.54 -12.49
C ARG A 39 -0.56 14.26 -13.27
N GLN A 40 0.50 14.67 -12.58
CA GLN A 40 1.65 15.36 -13.19
C GLN A 40 2.64 14.40 -13.87
N ALA A 41 2.39 13.09 -13.84
CA ALA A 41 3.27 12.11 -14.45
C ALA A 41 3.33 12.25 -15.98
N PRO A 42 4.52 12.10 -16.60
CA PRO A 42 4.67 12.23 -18.05
C PRO A 42 3.88 11.16 -18.82
N VAL A 43 2.77 11.55 -19.45
CA VAL A 43 1.93 10.63 -20.24
C VAL A 43 2.60 10.13 -21.52
N THR A 44 3.69 10.76 -21.97
CA THR A 44 4.50 10.31 -23.11
C THR A 44 5.40 9.12 -22.77
N GLN A 45 5.76 8.94 -21.49
CA GLN A 45 6.61 7.83 -21.05
C GLN A 45 5.80 6.55 -20.84
N LYS A 46 6.23 5.45 -21.46
CA LYS A 46 5.55 4.15 -21.37
C LYS A 46 5.45 3.66 -19.93
N ASN A 47 6.55 3.73 -19.17
CA ASN A 47 6.61 3.24 -17.79
C ASN A 47 5.62 3.98 -16.87
N SER A 48 5.50 5.31 -17.03
CA SER A 48 4.51 6.11 -16.29
C SER A 48 3.08 5.65 -16.59
N ARG A 49 2.72 5.50 -17.87
CA ARG A 49 1.38 5.02 -18.25
C ARG A 49 1.09 3.61 -17.71
N ASP A 50 2.06 2.71 -17.78
CA ASP A 50 1.88 1.33 -17.32
C ASP A 50 1.69 1.27 -15.80
N TYR A 51 2.47 2.04 -15.04
CA TYR A 51 2.31 2.16 -13.60
C TYR A 51 0.91 2.69 -13.22
N LEU A 52 0.49 3.81 -13.81
CA LEU A 52 -0.81 4.42 -13.54
C LEU A 52 -1.96 3.46 -13.88
N ARG A 53 -1.86 2.73 -15.00
CA ARG A 53 -2.86 1.73 -15.38
C ARG A 53 -2.98 0.62 -14.36
N VAL A 54 -1.86 0.07 -13.88
CA VAL A 54 -1.88 -1.01 -12.88
C VAL A 54 -2.42 -0.51 -11.55
N MET A 55 -1.96 0.66 -11.09
CA MET A 55 -2.37 1.26 -9.82
C MET A 55 -3.86 1.64 -9.83
N PHE A 56 -4.35 2.34 -10.84
CA PHE A 56 -5.74 2.79 -10.85
C PHE A 56 -6.73 1.71 -11.28
N ALA A 57 -6.36 0.76 -12.14
CA ALA A 57 -7.25 -0.36 -12.46
C ALA A 57 -7.46 -1.32 -11.28
N GLY A 58 -6.55 -1.30 -10.30
CA GLY A 58 -6.68 -2.05 -9.05
C GLY A 58 -7.31 -1.25 -7.90
N ALA A 59 -7.59 0.04 -8.08
CA ALA A 59 -8.11 0.89 -7.01
C ALA A 59 -9.59 0.54 -6.71
N HIS A 60 -9.89 0.36 -5.44
CA HIS A 60 -11.22 0.01 -4.94
C HIS A 60 -11.52 0.83 -3.68
N ASP A 61 -12.56 1.65 -3.75
CA ASP A 61 -13.04 2.45 -2.62
C ASP A 61 -13.83 1.55 -1.67
N GLU A 62 -13.62 1.72 -0.37
CA GLU A 62 -14.31 0.94 0.66
C GLU A 62 -14.54 1.82 1.90
N VAL A 63 -15.59 1.49 2.65
CA VAL A 63 -15.86 2.11 3.96
C VAL A 63 -15.84 1.01 5.00
N PRO A 64 -15.01 1.12 6.06
CA PRO A 64 -15.01 0.12 7.12
C PRO A 64 -16.39 -0.05 7.76
N ASP A 65 -16.74 -1.27 8.16
CA ASP A 65 -17.96 -1.50 8.93
C ASP A 65 -17.87 -0.89 10.35
N ASN A 66 -18.96 -0.95 11.12
CA ASN A 66 -19.01 -0.45 12.51
C ASN A 66 -17.99 -1.11 13.46
N GLN A 67 -17.34 -2.21 13.05
CA GLN A 67 -16.29 -2.88 13.81
C GLN A 67 -14.88 -2.61 13.24
N GLY A 68 -14.76 -1.72 12.24
CA GLY A 68 -13.52 -1.40 11.55
C GLY A 68 -12.99 -2.55 10.69
N ARG A 69 -13.86 -3.42 10.18
CA ARG A 69 -13.51 -4.46 9.20
C ARG A 69 -13.63 -3.89 7.79
N VAL A 70 -12.73 -4.33 6.92
CA VAL A 70 -12.62 -3.86 5.53
C VAL A 70 -12.69 -5.08 4.63
N THR A 71 -13.52 -5.03 3.59
CA THR A 71 -13.63 -6.11 2.61
C THR A 71 -12.59 -5.92 1.52
N ILE A 72 -11.79 -6.96 1.25
CA ILE A 72 -10.80 -6.92 0.16
C ILE A 72 -11.38 -7.65 -1.06
N PRO A 73 -11.53 -6.97 -2.21
CA PRO A 73 -11.97 -7.60 -3.46
C PRO A 73 -11.13 -8.82 -3.84
N THR A 74 -11.78 -9.83 -4.43
CA THR A 74 -11.12 -11.10 -4.78
C THR A 74 -9.89 -10.89 -5.67
N GLY A 75 -9.94 -10.00 -6.66
CA GLY A 75 -8.79 -9.71 -7.53
C GLY A 75 -7.57 -9.17 -6.77
N LEU A 76 -7.78 -8.37 -5.72
CA LEU A 76 -6.71 -7.86 -4.86
C LEU A 76 -6.20 -8.95 -3.90
N ARG A 77 -7.08 -9.77 -3.34
CA ARG A 77 -6.68 -10.94 -2.54
C ARG A 77 -5.80 -11.89 -3.32
N THR A 78 -6.19 -12.21 -4.56
CA THR A 78 -5.40 -13.07 -5.45
C THR A 78 -4.06 -12.43 -5.81
N TYR A 79 -4.03 -11.13 -6.11
CA TYR A 79 -2.80 -10.42 -6.44
C TYR A 79 -1.76 -10.47 -5.30
N ALA A 80 -2.21 -10.27 -4.06
CA ALA A 80 -1.37 -10.24 -2.87
C ALA A 80 -1.26 -11.59 -2.15
N THR A 81 -1.72 -12.67 -2.79
CA THR A 81 -1.65 -14.05 -2.25
C THR A 81 -2.25 -14.19 -0.86
N LEU A 82 -3.30 -13.42 -0.54
CA LEU A 82 -3.94 -13.40 0.77
C LEU A 82 -4.83 -14.63 0.97
N GLU A 83 -4.38 -15.59 1.78
CA GLU A 83 -5.13 -16.82 2.07
C GLU A 83 -5.79 -16.82 3.46
N LYS A 84 -4.97 -16.86 4.53
CA LYS A 84 -5.45 -16.98 5.92
C LYS A 84 -4.92 -15.89 6.83
N ASN A 85 -3.60 -15.78 6.92
CA ASN A 85 -2.95 -14.82 7.81
C ASN A 85 -2.40 -13.68 6.98
N CYS A 86 -2.63 -12.45 7.46
CA CYS A 86 -2.07 -11.26 6.85
C CYS A 86 -1.36 -10.42 7.91
N VAL A 87 -0.40 -9.63 7.45
CA VAL A 87 0.26 -8.59 8.25
C VAL A 87 -0.19 -7.24 7.72
N VAL A 88 -0.49 -6.32 8.63
CA VAL A 88 -0.77 -4.92 8.31
C VAL A 88 0.35 -4.07 8.88
N ILE A 89 1.08 -3.38 8.02
CA ILE A 89 2.17 -2.47 8.40
C ILE A 89 1.81 -1.02 8.02
N GLY A 90 2.40 -0.07 8.73
CA GLY A 90 2.34 1.35 8.34
C GLY A 90 3.53 1.70 7.46
N ALA A 91 3.28 2.44 6.38
CA ALA A 91 4.28 2.90 5.43
C ALA A 91 4.09 4.41 5.17
N ASN A 92 4.32 5.21 6.22
CA ASN A 92 4.08 6.65 6.24
C ASN A 92 2.61 7.03 5.99
N THR A 93 2.26 7.51 4.79
CA THR A 93 0.91 8.01 4.45
C THR A 93 -0.08 6.92 4.03
N ARG A 94 0.29 5.65 4.18
CA ARG A 94 -0.53 4.50 3.82
C ARG A 94 -0.26 3.33 4.73
N LEU A 95 -1.15 2.36 4.67
CA LEU A 95 -0.89 1.01 5.19
C LEU A 95 -0.56 0.07 4.04
N GLU A 96 0.10 -1.02 4.39
CA GLU A 96 0.30 -2.14 3.48
C GLU A 96 -0.24 -3.42 4.10
N ILE A 97 -0.95 -4.21 3.29
CA ILE A 97 -1.45 -5.53 3.66
C ILE A 97 -0.64 -6.57 2.89
N TRP A 98 -0.08 -7.50 3.63
CA TRP A 98 0.79 -8.54 3.11
C TRP A 98 0.28 -9.92 3.51
N ASP A 99 0.52 -10.92 2.66
CA ASP A 99 0.57 -12.30 3.15
C ASP A 99 1.67 -12.42 4.22
N SER A 100 1.38 -13.10 5.33
CA SER A 100 2.33 -13.19 6.44
C SER A 100 3.63 -13.90 6.07
N THR A 101 3.58 -14.89 5.19
CA THR A 101 4.78 -15.63 4.75
C THR A 101 5.63 -14.74 3.83
N ALA A 102 4.99 -14.06 2.88
CA ALA A 102 5.65 -13.11 1.99
C ALA A 102 6.34 -11.98 2.77
N TRP A 103 5.64 -11.39 3.75
CA TRP A 103 6.21 -10.34 4.61
C TRP A 103 7.42 -10.81 5.39
N ASN A 104 7.33 -11.96 6.08
CA ASN A 104 8.44 -12.46 6.89
C ASN A 104 9.68 -12.77 6.05
N LYS A 105 9.48 -13.30 4.83
CA LYS A 105 10.57 -13.50 3.87
C LYS A 105 11.18 -12.17 3.45
N TYR A 106 10.36 -11.21 3.03
CA TYR A 106 10.82 -9.89 2.64
C TYR A 106 11.62 -9.21 3.77
N LEU A 107 11.09 -9.23 4.99
CA LEU A 107 11.74 -8.65 6.15
C LEU A 107 13.08 -9.32 6.43
N ALA A 108 13.15 -10.65 6.47
CA ALA A 108 14.41 -11.38 6.67
C ALA A 108 15.46 -11.04 5.59
N ASP A 109 15.03 -10.88 4.34
CA ASP A 109 15.91 -10.56 3.21
C ASP A 109 16.40 -9.11 3.21
N ARG A 110 15.71 -8.18 3.89
CA ARG A 110 15.98 -6.73 3.85
C ARG A 110 16.47 -6.14 5.17
N GLU A 111 16.11 -6.74 6.30
CA GLU A 111 16.36 -6.21 7.65
C GLU A 111 17.85 -6.04 7.90
N LYS A 112 18.68 -7.01 7.50
CA LYS A 112 20.13 -6.88 7.62
C LYS A 112 20.66 -5.68 6.84
N THR A 113 20.28 -5.54 5.56
CA THR A 113 20.69 -4.40 4.76
C THR A 113 20.24 -3.08 5.39
N PHE A 114 19.01 -3.03 5.92
CA PHE A 114 18.49 -1.85 6.60
C PHE A 114 19.28 -1.50 7.87
N ALA A 115 19.63 -2.50 8.70
CA ALA A 115 20.40 -2.29 9.93
C ALA A 115 21.86 -1.89 9.66
N ASP A 116 22.45 -2.39 8.57
CA ASP A 116 23.85 -2.15 8.19
C ASP A 116 24.05 -0.87 7.36
N VAL A 117 22.96 -0.13 7.06
CA VAL A 117 23.03 1.16 6.36
C VAL A 117 23.87 2.15 7.17
N SER A 118 24.97 2.60 6.57
CA SER A 118 25.88 3.61 7.12
C SER A 118 26.01 4.86 6.24
N GLU A 119 25.46 4.84 5.02
CA GLU A 119 25.45 5.96 4.07
C GLU A 119 24.05 6.56 3.90
N GLU A 120 23.97 7.77 3.35
CA GLU A 120 22.73 8.51 3.11
C GLU A 120 21.82 7.76 2.11
N VAL A 121 20.79 7.07 2.61
CA VAL A 121 19.87 6.24 1.79
C VAL A 121 18.78 7.09 1.12
N LEU A 122 18.62 8.34 1.56
CA LEU A 122 17.59 9.26 1.07
C LEU A 122 18.28 10.53 0.54
N PRO A 123 18.76 10.52 -0.72
CA PRO A 123 19.48 11.66 -1.28
C PRO A 123 18.66 12.95 -1.19
N GLY A 124 19.19 13.96 -0.49
CA GLY A 124 18.59 15.29 -0.40
C GLY A 124 17.51 15.44 0.68
N LEU A 125 17.45 14.51 1.64
CA LEU A 125 16.63 14.64 2.86
C LEU A 125 17.45 15.09 4.08
N PHE A 126 18.79 15.11 3.98
CA PHE A 126 19.71 15.67 4.99
C PHE A 126 20.87 16.42 4.34
#